data_AF-A0A6P4EKU2-F1
#
_entry.id   AF-A0A6P4EKU2-F1
#
_cell.length_a   1.000
_cell.length_b   1.000
_cell.length_c   1.000
_cell.angle_alpha   90.00
_cell.angle_beta   90.00
_cell.angle_gamma   90.00
#
_symmetry.space_group_name_H-M   'P 1'
#
loop_
_entity.id
_entity.type
_entity.pdbx_description
1 polymer ?
#
loop_
_entity_poly.entity_id
_entity_poly.type
_entity_poly.pdbx_seq_one_letter_code
_entity_poly.pdbx_strand_id
1 'polypeptide(L)'
;MTDAFNYWDELRRSKEAPLAGVCQLSGYIYSRTSPSIVRNHFIEKLLPVYRRATQEELKLCHGGWKYGSFFTTCLSESRLFLPFATKKFLENGGEVVRQHVKNFFEVPQNFDVLLNCTGMGAKELCSDQHLVPIRGQVLKVRAPWVKTAFYGDYDTYVLPGFETVTLGGCRQFDSYNTEWCKYDSMAIRERCYDLLPSLRKAEIVRECVG
;
A
#
# COMPACT_ATOMS: atom_id res chain seq x y z
N MET A 1 -15.98 -4.84 8.95
CA MET A 1 -14.80 -5.04 8.06
C MET A 1 -15.15 -5.04 6.58
N THR A 2 -16.39 -5.40 6.20
CA THR A 2 -16.85 -5.39 4.80
C THR A 2 -16.94 -3.99 4.20
N ASP A 3 -17.28 -3.00 5.02
CA ASP A 3 -17.74 -1.68 4.55
C ASP A 3 -16.67 -0.94 3.74
N ALA A 4 -15.40 -1.00 4.19
CA ALA A 4 -14.30 -0.40 3.46
C ALA A 4 -14.11 -1.07 2.09
N PHE A 5 -14.10 -2.40 2.03
CA PHE A 5 -13.96 -3.10 0.75
C PHE A 5 -15.12 -2.80 -0.18
N ASN A 6 -16.36 -2.85 0.33
CA ASN A 6 -17.56 -2.54 -0.46
C ASN A 6 -17.51 -1.12 -1.04
N TYR A 7 -17.09 -0.13 -0.25
CA TYR A 7 -16.88 1.24 -0.74
C TYR A 7 -15.88 1.29 -1.91
N TRP A 8 -14.71 0.66 -1.76
CA TRP A 8 -13.70 0.62 -2.84
C TRP A 8 -14.19 -0.15 -4.06
N ASP A 9 -14.92 -1.23 -3.83
CA ASP A 9 -15.48 -2.12 -4.84
C ASP A 9 -16.60 -1.45 -5.65
N GLU A 10 -17.41 -0.61 -5.01
CA GLU A 10 -18.38 0.28 -5.67
C GLU A 10 -17.68 1.40 -6.43
N LEU A 11 -16.71 2.08 -5.80
CA LEU A 11 -15.99 3.19 -6.42
C LEU A 11 -15.24 2.73 -7.69
N ARG A 12 -14.60 1.55 -7.68
CA ARG A 12 -13.92 1.01 -8.88
C ARG A 12 -14.86 0.70 -10.05
N ARG A 13 -16.16 0.46 -9.79
CA ARG A 13 -17.18 0.21 -10.81
C ARG A 13 -17.83 1.48 -11.32
N SER A 14 -17.58 2.61 -10.67
CA SER A 14 -18.11 3.90 -11.07
C SER A 14 -17.31 4.52 -12.22
N LYS A 15 -17.92 5.52 -12.88
CA LYS A 15 -17.22 6.39 -13.86
C LYS A 15 -16.09 7.22 -13.25
N GLU A 16 -16.07 7.37 -11.93
CA GLU A 16 -15.06 8.16 -11.22
C GLU A 16 -13.79 7.37 -10.91
N ALA A 17 -13.80 6.05 -11.11
CA ALA A 17 -12.70 5.16 -10.76
C ALA A 17 -11.31 5.62 -11.28
N PRO A 18 -11.15 6.04 -12.55
CA PRO A 18 -9.86 6.52 -13.05
C PRO A 18 -9.39 7.81 -12.37
N LEU A 19 -10.32 8.70 -12.04
CA LEU A 19 -10.04 9.97 -11.37
C LEU A 19 -9.70 9.75 -9.88
N ALA A 20 -10.40 8.81 -9.24
CA ALA A 20 -10.16 8.43 -7.86
C ALA A 20 -8.91 7.55 -7.68
N GLY A 21 -8.31 7.08 -8.79
CA GLY A 21 -7.17 6.16 -8.75
C GLY A 21 -7.51 4.82 -8.10
N VAL A 22 -8.71 4.31 -8.37
CA VAL A 22 -9.17 3.02 -7.85
C VAL A 22 -9.38 2.06 -9.01
N CYS A 23 -8.78 0.88 -8.94
CA CYS A 23 -8.98 -0.16 -9.95
C CYS A 23 -8.96 -1.56 -9.34
N GLN A 24 -9.34 -2.54 -10.14
CA GLN A 24 -9.18 -3.93 -9.77
C GLN A 24 -7.71 -4.36 -9.98
N LEU A 25 -7.19 -5.11 -9.02
CA LEU A 25 -5.85 -5.68 -9.06
C LEU A 25 -5.90 -7.15 -8.65
N SER A 26 -5.34 -8.01 -9.50
CA SER A 26 -5.14 -9.42 -9.17
C SER A 26 -3.69 -9.68 -8.79
N GLY A 27 -3.47 -10.64 -7.91
CA GLY A 27 -2.13 -10.94 -7.43
C GLY A 27 -2.00 -12.28 -6.75
N TYR A 28 -0.74 -12.58 -6.41
CA TYR A 28 -0.35 -13.79 -5.72
C TYR A 28 0.36 -13.45 -4.41
N ILE A 29 0.04 -14.22 -3.37
CA ILE A 29 0.82 -14.31 -2.14
C ILE A 29 1.54 -15.66 -2.19
N TYR A 30 2.86 -15.66 -2.09
CA TYR A 30 3.68 -16.87 -2.09
C TYR A 30 4.48 -17.02 -0.81
N SER A 31 4.81 -18.27 -0.47
CA SER A 31 5.76 -18.57 0.59
C SER A 31 6.51 -19.87 0.32
N ARG A 32 7.78 -19.90 0.74
CA ARG A 32 8.59 -21.13 0.77
C ARG A 32 8.42 -21.93 2.05
N THR A 33 8.01 -21.29 3.13
CA THR A 33 8.19 -21.85 4.48
C THR A 33 6.89 -22.34 5.10
N SER A 34 5.77 -21.63 4.91
CA SER A 34 4.51 -22.00 5.56
C SER A 34 3.27 -21.74 4.70
N PRO A 35 2.30 -22.67 4.66
CA PRO A 35 1.00 -22.44 4.06
C PRO A 35 0.16 -21.41 4.83
N SER A 36 0.44 -21.15 6.11
CA SER A 36 -0.30 -20.13 6.88
C SER A 36 0.00 -18.71 6.43
N ILE A 37 1.20 -18.45 5.88
CA ILE A 37 1.61 -17.13 5.41
C ILE A 37 0.79 -16.69 4.19
N VAL A 38 0.40 -17.66 3.35
CA VAL A 38 -0.37 -17.40 2.13
C VAL A 38 -1.88 -17.43 2.37
N ARG A 39 -2.32 -17.50 3.62
CA ARG A 39 -3.74 -17.56 4.00
C ARG A 39 -4.08 -16.45 4.96
N ASN A 40 -5.21 -15.79 4.71
CA ASN A 40 -5.73 -14.76 5.60
C ASN A 40 -7.25 -14.88 5.69
N HIS A 41 -7.72 -15.38 6.83
CA HIS A 41 -9.13 -15.69 7.05
C HIS A 41 -10.04 -14.45 7.02
N PHE A 42 -9.49 -13.24 7.20
CA PHE A 42 -10.26 -11.99 7.14
C PHE A 42 -10.59 -11.59 5.70
N ILE A 43 -9.70 -11.88 4.75
CA ILE A 43 -9.88 -11.49 3.34
C ILE A 43 -10.38 -12.64 2.46
N GLU A 44 -10.15 -13.89 2.87
CA GLU A 44 -10.60 -15.10 2.16
C GLU A 44 -12.11 -15.11 1.89
N LYS A 45 -12.90 -14.59 2.84
CA LYS A 45 -14.37 -14.51 2.75
C LYS A 45 -14.87 -13.17 2.22
N LEU A 46 -13.97 -12.20 2.06
CA LEU A 46 -14.31 -10.82 1.69
C LEU A 46 -14.07 -10.58 0.19
N LEU A 47 -12.94 -11.06 -0.32
CA LEU A 47 -12.55 -10.81 -1.71
C LEU A 47 -13.40 -11.64 -2.68
N PRO A 48 -13.72 -11.10 -3.87
CA PRO A 48 -14.53 -11.80 -4.86
C PRO A 48 -13.86 -13.09 -5.35
N VAL A 49 -12.52 -13.12 -5.35
CA VAL A 49 -11.73 -14.31 -5.65
C VAL A 49 -10.61 -14.41 -4.63
N TYR A 50 -10.59 -15.53 -3.91
CA TYR A 50 -9.46 -15.98 -3.12
C TYR A 50 -9.37 -17.50 -3.23
N ARG A 51 -8.25 -18.00 -3.74
CA ARG A 51 -8.05 -19.44 -3.92
C ARG A 51 -6.58 -19.82 -3.80
N ARG A 52 -6.31 -21.09 -3.59
CA ARG A 52 -4.95 -21.62 -3.68
C ARG A 52 -4.40 -21.43 -5.10
N ALA A 53 -3.11 -21.11 -5.21
CA ALA A 53 -2.38 -21.12 -6.46
C ALA A 53 -2.13 -22.56 -6.93
N THR A 54 -2.25 -22.79 -8.24
CA THR A 54 -1.90 -24.07 -8.88
C THR A 54 -0.39 -24.27 -8.93
N GLN A 55 0.06 -25.50 -9.23
CA GLN A 55 1.50 -25.79 -9.37
C GLN A 55 2.16 -25.01 -10.51
N GLU A 56 1.43 -24.74 -11.60
CA GLU A 56 1.95 -23.89 -12.68
C GLU A 56 1.99 -22.42 -12.28
N GLU A 57 1.00 -21.95 -11.51
CA GLU A 57 1.02 -20.57 -10.99
C GLU A 57 2.16 -20.34 -10.01
N LEU A 58 2.62 -21.35 -9.25
CA LEU A 58 3.81 -21.23 -8.39
C LEU A 58 5.11 -21.00 -9.19
N LYS A 59 5.11 -21.26 -10.50
CA LYS A 59 6.26 -21.08 -11.38
C LYS A 59 6.27 -19.73 -12.11
N LEU A 60 5.25 -18.88 -11.91
CA LEU A 60 5.13 -17.58 -12.61
C LEU A 60 6.26 -16.59 -12.29
N CYS A 61 6.85 -16.70 -11.11
CA CYS A 61 8.00 -15.91 -10.71
C CYS A 61 9.03 -16.81 -10.02
N HIS A 62 10.28 -16.37 -10.00
CA HIS A 62 11.34 -17.17 -9.39
C HIS A 62 11.26 -17.07 -7.86
N GLY A 63 11.74 -18.12 -7.19
CA GLY A 63 11.76 -18.15 -5.72
C GLY A 63 11.51 -19.52 -5.12
N GLY A 64 11.23 -20.56 -5.92
CA GLY A 64 11.05 -21.92 -5.41
C GLY A 64 9.85 -22.04 -4.47
N TRP A 65 8.75 -21.38 -4.81
CA TRP A 65 7.55 -21.26 -3.99
C TRP A 65 6.90 -22.63 -3.76
N LYS A 66 6.62 -22.95 -2.49
CA LYS A 66 5.95 -24.20 -2.09
C LYS A 66 4.46 -24.00 -1.86
N TYR A 67 4.08 -22.81 -1.44
CA TYR A 67 2.71 -22.43 -1.10
C TYR A 67 2.35 -21.13 -1.81
N GLY A 68 1.09 -21.00 -2.18
CA GLY A 68 0.60 -19.80 -2.83
C GLY A 68 -0.92 -19.66 -2.79
N SER A 69 -1.37 -18.42 -2.80
CA SER A 69 -2.78 -18.04 -2.98
C SER A 69 -2.90 -16.96 -4.04
N PHE A 70 -3.89 -17.11 -4.92
CA PHE A 70 -4.32 -16.10 -5.87
C PHE A 70 -5.51 -15.34 -5.30
N PHE A 71 -5.52 -14.04 -5.51
CA PHE A 71 -6.61 -13.18 -5.09
C PHE A 71 -6.88 -12.06 -6.10
N THR A 72 -8.10 -11.51 -6.05
CA THR A 72 -8.46 -10.27 -6.74
C THR A 72 -9.03 -9.29 -5.74
N THR A 73 -8.48 -8.07 -5.74
CA THR A 73 -8.81 -7.01 -4.78
C THR A 73 -8.90 -5.65 -5.48
N CYS A 74 -9.11 -4.59 -4.71
CA CYS A 74 -9.02 -3.21 -5.16
C CYS A 74 -7.62 -2.64 -4.87
N LEU A 75 -7.04 -1.95 -5.84
CA LEU A 75 -5.94 -1.02 -5.64
C LEU A 75 -6.52 0.38 -5.49
N SER A 76 -6.02 1.13 -4.50
CA SER A 76 -6.26 2.57 -4.36
C SER A 76 -4.90 3.28 -4.34
N GLU A 77 -4.68 4.20 -5.28
CA GLU A 77 -3.46 5.01 -5.36
C GLU A 77 -3.69 6.35 -4.65
N SER A 78 -3.12 6.52 -3.46
CA SER A 78 -3.34 7.71 -2.60
C SER A 78 -3.05 9.05 -3.29
N ARG A 79 -2.10 9.08 -4.24
CA ARG A 79 -1.77 10.30 -5.00
C ARG A 79 -2.94 10.81 -5.86
N LEU A 80 -3.83 9.91 -6.26
CA LEU A 80 -5.03 10.22 -7.03
C LEU A 80 -6.24 10.31 -6.11
N PHE A 81 -6.36 9.37 -5.16
CA PHE A 81 -7.51 9.32 -4.26
C PHE A 81 -7.59 10.53 -3.32
N LEU A 82 -6.47 10.99 -2.74
CA LEU A 82 -6.50 12.10 -1.80
C LEU A 82 -6.97 13.41 -2.47
N PRO A 83 -6.42 13.85 -3.63
CA PRO A 83 -6.97 14.99 -4.36
C PRO A 83 -8.44 14.82 -4.75
N PHE A 84 -8.84 13.63 -5.18
CA PHE A 84 -10.24 13.33 -5.52
C PHE A 84 -11.17 13.51 -4.30
N ALA A 85 -10.80 12.94 -3.16
CA ALA A 85 -11.57 13.06 -1.92
C ALA A 85 -11.59 14.50 -1.40
N THR A 86 -10.45 15.22 -1.45
CA THR A 86 -10.39 16.63 -1.09
C THR A 86 -11.29 17.48 -1.98
N LYS A 87 -11.32 17.24 -3.30
CA LYS A 87 -12.22 17.95 -4.21
C LYS A 87 -13.68 17.75 -3.82
N LYS A 88 -14.10 16.50 -3.56
CA LYS A 88 -15.47 16.22 -3.10
C LYS A 88 -15.79 16.89 -1.77
N PHE A 89 -14.84 16.92 -0.83
CA PHE A 89 -15.02 17.61 0.45
C PHE A 89 -15.26 19.12 0.25
N LEU A 90 -14.46 19.78 -0.58
CA LEU A 90 -14.61 21.21 -0.90
C LEU A 90 -15.92 21.51 -1.63
N GLU A 91 -16.32 20.67 -2.59
CA GLU A 91 -17.60 20.82 -3.32
C GLU A 91 -18.83 20.69 -2.41
N ASN A 92 -18.71 19.99 -1.28
CA ASN A 92 -19.76 19.89 -0.26
C ASN A 92 -19.66 20.98 0.83
N GLY A 93 -18.91 22.06 0.58
CA GLY A 93 -18.80 23.21 1.49
C GLY A 93 -17.76 23.03 2.61
N GLY A 94 -16.94 21.98 2.56
CA GLY A 94 -15.80 21.84 3.46
C GLY A 94 -14.70 22.87 3.17
N GLU A 95 -13.94 23.23 4.20
CA GLU A 95 -12.80 24.15 4.09
C GLU A 95 -11.50 23.46 4.49
N VAL A 96 -10.41 23.76 3.78
CA VAL A 96 -9.08 23.23 4.07
C VAL A 96 -8.17 24.36 4.50
N VAL A 97 -7.78 24.35 5.77
CA VAL A 97 -6.84 25.31 6.36
C VAL A 97 -5.49 24.64 6.55
N ARG A 98 -4.43 25.28 6.04
CA ARG A 98 -3.05 24.83 6.28
C ARG A 98 -2.54 25.47 7.56
N GLN A 99 -2.47 24.67 8.62
CA GLN A 99 -2.00 25.10 9.94
C GLN A 99 -1.23 23.96 10.60
N HIS A 100 -0.18 24.31 11.34
CA HIS A 100 0.44 23.38 12.28
C HIS A 100 -0.23 23.55 13.64
N VAL A 101 -0.81 22.47 14.16
CA VAL A 101 -1.49 22.43 15.46
C VAL A 101 -0.54 21.75 16.44
N LYS A 102 -0.08 22.48 17.46
CA LYS A 102 0.82 21.94 18.51
C LYS A 102 0.06 21.33 19.67
N ASN A 103 -1.19 21.75 19.87
CA ASN A 103 -2.10 21.23 20.90
C ASN A 103 -3.55 21.63 20.53
N PHE A 104 -4.53 20.99 21.16
CA PHE A 104 -5.94 21.22 20.82
C PHE A 104 -6.49 22.59 21.23
N PHE A 105 -5.79 23.36 22.07
CA PHE A 105 -6.20 24.73 22.41
C PHE A 105 -5.97 25.74 21.28
N GLU A 106 -5.11 25.41 20.30
CA GLU A 106 -4.90 26.23 19.10
C GLU A 106 -6.04 26.08 18.07
N VAL A 107 -6.90 25.08 18.24
CA VAL A 107 -8.09 24.92 17.40
C VAL A 107 -9.17 25.90 17.88
N PRO A 108 -9.78 26.68 16.97
CA PRO A 108 -10.87 27.58 17.31
C PRO A 108 -11.98 26.90 18.14
N GLN A 109 -12.38 27.51 19.24
CA GLN A 109 -13.34 26.93 20.19
C GLN A 109 -14.80 27.00 19.70
N ASN A 110 -15.04 27.52 18.49
CA ASN A 110 -16.36 27.56 17.87
C ASN A 110 -16.72 26.28 17.11
N PHE A 111 -15.90 25.24 17.16
CA PHE A 111 -16.25 23.91 16.65
C PHE A 111 -16.89 23.06 17.76
N ASP A 112 -18.04 22.43 17.47
CA ASP A 112 -18.74 21.56 18.43
C ASP A 112 -18.03 20.22 18.66
N VAL A 113 -17.32 19.72 17.64
CA VAL A 113 -16.66 18.41 17.64
C VAL A 113 -15.29 18.51 16.97
N LEU A 114 -14.30 17.89 17.61
CA LEU A 114 -12.96 17.70 17.05
C LEU A 114 -12.72 16.22 16.74
N LEU A 115 -12.43 15.91 15.47
CA LEU A 115 -12.03 14.58 15.03
C LEU A 115 -10.50 14.54 14.87
N ASN A 116 -9.81 13.79 15.73
CA ASN A 116 -8.37 13.65 15.65
C ASN A 116 -7.97 12.55 14.63
N CYS A 117 -7.37 12.96 13.51
CA CYS A 117 -6.87 12.07 12.45
C CYS A 117 -5.36 12.29 12.15
N THR A 118 -4.55 12.65 13.15
CA THR A 118 -3.15 13.08 12.95
C THR A 118 -2.14 11.96 12.72
N GLY A 119 -2.58 10.70 12.65
CA GLY A 119 -1.70 9.54 12.46
C GLY A 119 -0.56 9.52 13.50
N MET A 120 0.69 9.38 13.05
CA MET A 120 1.87 9.40 13.93
C MET A 120 2.01 10.70 14.75
N GLY A 121 1.43 11.81 14.30
CA GLY A 121 1.42 13.06 15.06
C GLY A 121 0.65 12.98 16.39
N ALA A 122 -0.22 11.97 16.57
CA ALA A 122 -0.91 11.73 17.85
C ALA A 122 0.07 11.33 18.97
N LYS A 123 1.26 10.81 18.63
CA LYS A 123 2.31 10.53 19.61
C LYS A 123 2.67 11.78 20.41
N GLU A 124 2.77 12.93 19.73
CA GLU A 124 3.06 14.22 20.37
C GLU A 124 1.77 14.88 20.88
N LEU A 125 0.75 15.02 20.02
CA LEU A 125 -0.50 15.73 20.35
C LEU A 125 -1.29 15.12 21.50
N CYS A 126 -1.25 13.80 21.65
CA CYS A 126 -1.97 13.06 22.68
C CYS A 126 -1.05 12.36 23.69
N SER A 127 0.27 12.57 23.59
CA SER A 127 1.27 11.86 24.41
C SER A 127 1.14 10.32 24.31
N ASP A 128 0.69 9.81 23.16
CA ASP A 128 0.43 8.38 22.96
C ASP A 128 1.74 7.60 22.74
N GLN A 129 2.27 7.02 23.81
CA GLN A 129 3.50 6.23 23.77
C GLN A 129 3.33 4.85 23.12
N HIS A 130 2.10 4.42 22.83
CA HIS A 130 1.86 3.17 22.12
C HIS A 130 2.08 3.30 20.62
N LEU A 131 2.12 4.53 20.08
CA LEU A 131 2.46 4.78 18.69
C LEU A 131 3.99 4.73 18.48
N VAL A 132 4.43 3.71 17.76
CA VAL A 132 5.84 3.47 17.38
C VAL A 132 5.93 3.33 15.87
N PRO A 133 6.84 4.04 15.19
CA PRO A 133 6.96 3.96 13.74
C PRO A 133 7.52 2.60 13.31
N ILE A 134 7.08 2.15 12.15
CA ILE A 134 7.72 1.06 11.41
C ILE A 134 8.09 1.64 10.06
N ARG A 135 9.35 2.07 9.93
CA ARG A 135 9.85 2.70 8.70
C ARG A 135 9.84 1.69 7.55
N GLY A 136 9.24 2.09 6.44
CA GLY A 136 9.24 1.39 5.17
C GLY A 136 9.90 2.22 4.08
N GLN A 137 10.66 1.56 3.21
CA GLN A 137 11.23 2.14 1.99
C GLN A 137 10.75 1.35 0.79
N VAL A 138 10.41 2.07 -0.28
CA VAL A 138 9.96 1.50 -1.55
C VAL A 138 10.61 2.22 -2.72
N LEU A 139 10.76 1.50 -3.84
CA LEU A 139 11.13 2.08 -5.13
C LEU A 139 9.91 2.09 -6.04
N LYS A 140 9.80 3.12 -6.87
CA LYS A 140 8.79 3.19 -7.92
C LYS A 140 9.51 3.13 -9.25
N VAL A 141 9.14 2.16 -10.07
CA VAL A 141 9.81 1.87 -11.35
C VAL A 141 8.83 1.92 -12.52
N ARG A 142 9.35 2.25 -13.70
CA ARG A 142 8.59 2.19 -14.95
C ARG A 142 8.68 0.78 -15.53
N ALA A 143 7.66 -0.03 -15.25
CA ALA A 143 7.56 -1.41 -15.75
C ALA A 143 6.12 -1.71 -16.21
N PRO A 144 5.63 -1.08 -17.30
CA PRO A 144 4.22 -1.17 -17.71
C PRO A 144 3.77 -2.59 -18.08
N TRP A 145 4.70 -3.52 -18.34
CA TRP A 145 4.42 -4.94 -18.61
C TRP A 145 4.01 -5.73 -17.36
N VAL A 146 4.26 -5.23 -16.15
CA VAL A 146 3.82 -5.88 -14.91
C VAL A 146 2.37 -5.48 -14.62
N LYS A 147 1.46 -6.45 -14.70
CA LYS A 147 0.02 -6.25 -14.46
C LYS A 147 -0.53 -7.04 -13.26
N THR A 148 0.30 -7.91 -12.69
CA THR A 148 -0.06 -8.79 -11.58
C THR A 148 0.74 -8.39 -10.35
N ALA A 149 0.08 -8.33 -9.20
CA ALA A 149 0.77 -8.12 -7.93
C ALA A 149 1.42 -9.40 -7.42
N PHE A 150 2.59 -9.28 -6.82
CA PHE A 150 3.27 -10.38 -6.14
C PHE A 150 3.67 -9.96 -4.74
N TYR A 151 3.40 -10.83 -3.77
CA TYR A 151 3.89 -10.72 -2.40
C TYR A 151 4.59 -12.04 -2.04
N GLY A 152 5.87 -11.97 -1.70
CA GLY A 152 6.67 -13.12 -1.32
C GLY A 152 7.25 -12.98 0.10
N ASP A 153 8.12 -13.93 0.46
CA ASP A 153 8.81 -13.90 1.75
C ASP A 153 9.71 -12.64 1.91
N TYR A 154 10.11 -12.35 3.15
CA TYR A 154 11.01 -11.23 3.51
C TYR A 154 10.51 -9.85 3.06
N ASP A 155 9.19 -9.63 3.20
CA ASP A 155 8.51 -8.39 2.81
C ASP A 155 8.78 -7.99 1.35
N THR A 156 9.00 -8.96 0.46
CA THR A 156 9.26 -8.69 -0.96
C THR A 156 7.93 -8.55 -1.69
N TYR A 157 7.64 -7.38 -2.24
CA TYR A 157 6.42 -7.16 -3.01
C TYR A 157 6.64 -6.32 -4.26
N VAL A 158 5.90 -6.68 -5.31
CA VAL A 158 5.85 -5.99 -6.60
C VAL A 158 4.39 -5.66 -6.86
N LEU A 159 4.02 -4.39 -6.74
CA LEU A 159 2.64 -3.92 -6.82
C LEU A 159 2.49 -2.97 -8.01
N PRO A 160 1.85 -3.39 -9.11
CA PRO A 160 1.62 -2.50 -10.23
C PRO A 160 0.61 -1.42 -9.84
N GLY A 161 0.99 -0.16 -10.04
CA GLY A 161 0.13 1.01 -9.86
C GLY A 161 -0.42 1.55 -11.18
N PHE A 162 -1.00 2.75 -11.13
CA PHE A 162 -1.54 3.40 -12.33
C PHE A 162 -0.44 3.85 -13.31
N GLU A 163 0.63 4.43 -12.78
CA GLU A 163 1.74 4.99 -13.57
C GLU A 163 3.05 4.22 -13.41
N THR A 164 3.27 3.66 -12.21
CA THR A 164 4.53 3.03 -11.81
C THR A 164 4.27 1.75 -11.06
N VAL A 165 5.21 0.83 -11.10
CA VAL A 165 5.21 -0.37 -10.26
C VAL A 165 5.98 -0.06 -8.97
N THR A 166 5.40 -0.45 -7.83
CA THR A 166 6.04 -0.33 -6.52
C THR A 166 6.84 -1.59 -6.23
N LEU A 167 8.14 -1.43 -5.99
CA LEU A 167 9.01 -2.47 -5.48
C LEU A 167 9.24 -2.20 -4.00
N GLY A 168 8.95 -3.17 -3.16
CA GLY A 168 9.26 -3.09 -1.75
C GLY A 168 9.62 -4.45 -1.18
N GLY A 169 9.93 -4.52 0.10
CA GLY A 169 10.04 -3.40 1.03
C GLY A 169 11.03 -3.70 2.14
N CYS A 170 11.02 -2.84 3.14
CA CYS A 170 11.67 -3.07 4.42
C CYS A 170 10.68 -2.72 5.53
N ARG A 171 10.93 -3.25 6.74
CA ARG A 171 10.21 -2.90 7.96
C ARG A 171 11.23 -2.70 9.06
N GLN A 172 11.43 -1.46 9.46
CA GLN A 172 12.40 -1.10 10.50
C GLN A 172 11.65 -0.51 11.68
N PHE A 173 11.51 -1.34 12.72
CA PHE A 173 10.81 -0.99 13.95
C PHE A 173 11.52 0.17 14.68
N ASP A 174 10.73 1.08 15.23
CA ASP A 174 11.16 2.24 16.02
C ASP A 174 12.19 3.15 15.31
N SER A 175 12.11 3.19 13.97
CA SER A 175 12.95 4.07 13.16
C SER A 175 12.17 5.31 12.75
N TYR A 176 12.61 6.48 13.23
CA TYR A 176 12.10 7.79 12.83
C TYR A 176 12.86 8.40 11.64
N ASN A 177 13.82 7.64 11.07
CA ASN A 177 14.66 8.16 10.00
C ASN A 177 13.85 8.30 8.70
N THR A 178 13.59 9.53 8.29
CA THR A 178 12.87 9.83 7.04
C THR A 178 13.79 9.91 5.82
N GLU A 179 15.11 9.78 6.01
CA GLU A 179 16.09 9.80 4.93
C GLU A 179 16.11 8.48 4.17
N TRP A 180 16.37 8.59 2.87
CA TRP A 180 16.59 7.44 2.00
C TRP A 180 17.87 6.68 2.35
N CYS A 181 17.79 5.36 2.34
CA CYS A 181 18.92 4.47 2.59
C CYS A 181 19.29 3.68 1.33
N LYS A 182 20.49 3.91 0.80
CA LYS A 182 20.99 3.19 -0.39
C LYS A 182 21.04 1.66 -0.21
N TYR A 183 21.30 1.18 1.01
CA TYR A 183 21.40 -0.25 1.29
C TYR A 183 20.02 -0.93 1.27
N ASP A 184 18.99 -0.27 1.81
CA ASP A 184 17.61 -0.75 1.71
C ASP A 184 17.18 -0.84 0.24
N SER A 185 17.54 0.15 -0.58
CA SER A 185 17.25 0.13 -2.01
C SER A 185 17.97 -0.99 -2.75
N MET A 186 19.24 -1.24 -2.46
CA MET A 186 19.98 -2.37 -3.02
C MET A 186 19.32 -3.70 -2.66
N ALA A 187 18.96 -3.89 -1.38
CA ALA A 187 18.34 -5.12 -0.90
C ALA A 187 16.94 -5.35 -1.49
N ILE A 188 16.12 -4.30 -1.60
CA ILE A 188 14.79 -4.40 -2.25
C ILE A 188 14.94 -4.75 -3.72
N ARG A 189 15.87 -4.10 -4.44
CA ARG A 189 16.11 -4.35 -5.86
C ARG A 189 16.58 -5.78 -6.10
N GLU A 190 17.54 -6.27 -5.32
CA GLU A 190 18.03 -7.64 -5.41
C GLU A 190 16.87 -8.64 -5.30
N ARG A 191 16.08 -8.57 -4.22
CA ARG A 191 14.95 -9.50 -4.02
C ARG A 191 13.88 -9.38 -5.11
N CYS A 192 13.51 -8.16 -5.52
CA CYS A 192 12.49 -7.96 -6.55
C CYS A 192 12.98 -8.38 -7.95
N TYR A 193 14.24 -8.17 -8.27
CA TYR A 193 14.84 -8.59 -9.55
C TYR A 193 15.07 -10.09 -9.61
N ASP A 194 15.32 -10.73 -8.48
CA ASP A 194 15.36 -12.18 -8.43
C ASP A 194 13.97 -12.76 -8.60
N LEU A 195 12.95 -12.21 -7.92
CA LEU A 195 11.54 -12.58 -8.08
C LEU A 195 11.08 -12.44 -9.54
N LEU A 196 11.30 -11.28 -10.16
CA LEU A 196 10.91 -10.95 -11.53
C LEU A 196 12.09 -10.34 -12.30
N PRO A 197 12.90 -11.16 -13.00
CA PRO A 197 14.09 -10.68 -13.72
C PRO A 197 13.83 -9.59 -14.77
N SER A 198 12.62 -9.52 -15.32
CA SER A 198 12.22 -8.47 -16.27
C SER A 198 12.33 -7.06 -15.67
N LEU A 199 12.26 -6.91 -14.34
CA LEU A 199 12.40 -5.64 -13.64
C LEU A 199 13.82 -5.05 -13.69
N ARG A 200 14.84 -5.83 -14.03
CA ARG A 200 16.23 -5.33 -14.16
C ARG A 200 16.38 -4.25 -15.22
N LYS A 201 15.48 -4.23 -16.21
CA LYS A 201 15.43 -3.24 -17.29
C LYS A 201 14.54 -2.03 -16.96
N ALA A 202 13.86 -2.03 -15.82
CA ALA A 202 12.95 -0.96 -15.45
C ALA A 202 13.73 0.26 -14.94
N GLU A 203 13.36 1.43 -15.45
CA GLU A 203 13.85 2.72 -14.97
C GLU A 203 13.30 3.01 -13.57
N ILE A 204 14.16 3.44 -12.65
CA ILE A 204 13.72 3.94 -11.33
C ILE A 204 13.21 5.36 -11.51
N VAL A 205 11.95 5.59 -11.14
CA VAL A 205 11.29 6.89 -11.24
C VAL A 205 11.46 7.70 -9.96
N ARG A 206 11.33 7.04 -8.80
CA ARG A 206 11.48 7.65 -7.48
C ARG A 206 11.71 6.61 -6.40
N GLU A 207 12.23 7.07 -5.28
CA GLU A 207 12.39 6.29 -4.04
C GLU A 207 11.63 7.02 -2.94
N CYS A 208 10.96 6.26 -2.07
CA CYS A 208 10.09 6.83 -1.04
C CYS A 208 10.32 6.14 0.29
N VAL A 209 10.32 6.93 1.37
CA VAL A 209 10.40 6.48 2.76
C VAL A 209 9.14 6.99 3.49
N GLY A 210 8.62 6.20 4.42
CA GLY A 210 7.48 6.56 5.27
C GLY A 210 7.30 5.63 6.44
#